data_AF-A0A7V7JKC2-F1
#
_entry.id   AF-A0A7V7JKC2-F1
#
_cell.length_a   1.000
_cell.length_b   1.000
_cell.length_c   1.000
_cell.angle_alpha   90.00
_cell.angle_beta   90.00
_cell.angle_gamma   90.00
#
_symmetry.space_group_name_H-M   'P 1'
#
loop_
_entity.id
_entity.type
_entity.pdbx_description
1 polymer ?
#
loop_
_entity_poly.entity_id
_entity_poly.type
_entity_poly.pdbx_seq_one_letter_code
_entity_poly.pdbx_strand_id
1 'polypeptide(L)'
;MKKADYSSVHTLVAIDNQIVRRGVLDALKHAGFGRCTEAGSQAAFQDAVDKSSFDLIITVSEFGGFLMAPVISTMRLGKARHHPFPIVIMLLAQGDSDYVRNVIDCGSDYILLMPVAPGPVLARIEEVTVQRKPFVTTFDYVGPDRRKDIRPGTEQLPQFEVPNPVLLRSRNVPDKALQDEIALAKIRLHNLRLERYAVQSRWLGNTLQMMFRRGEVDISKIPAFWNRMKQICRDLPALLRFDMNDEIAAVLGQLDSCADALLRDGGNIDSKLLSDLLGSCSRVADTVRNLLPSTTPS
;
A
#
# COMPACT_ATOMS: atom_id res chain seq x y z
N MET A 1 35.52 5.62 1.76
CA MET A 1 34.11 5.82 2.16
C MET A 1 34.00 5.64 3.66
N LYS A 2 33.36 6.58 4.37
CA LYS A 2 33.03 6.38 5.80
C LYS A 2 32.05 5.20 5.89
N LYS A 3 32.29 4.24 6.79
CA LYS A 3 31.37 3.12 7.02
C LYS A 3 30.01 3.67 7.45
N ALA A 4 28.92 3.16 6.88
CA ALA A 4 27.56 3.58 7.24
C ALA A 4 27.29 3.29 8.74
N ASP A 5 26.61 4.20 9.43
CA ASP A 5 26.31 4.08 10.85
C ASP A 5 24.85 3.69 11.09
N TYR A 6 24.60 2.40 11.30
CA TYR A 6 23.24 1.89 11.53
C TYR A 6 22.78 1.95 12.99
N SER A 7 23.56 2.55 13.90
CA SER A 7 23.27 2.52 15.34
C SER A 7 21.94 3.17 15.73
N SER A 8 21.50 4.16 14.94
CA SER A 8 20.25 4.90 15.17
C SER A 8 19.03 4.35 14.43
N VAL A 9 19.19 3.34 13.57
CA VAL A 9 18.10 2.76 12.76
C VAL A 9 17.19 1.91 13.64
N HIS A 10 15.91 2.24 13.72
CA HIS A 10 14.92 1.47 14.49
C HIS A 10 14.44 0.29 13.64
N THR A 11 14.83 -0.92 14.05
CA THR A 11 14.59 -2.14 13.28
C THR A 11 13.64 -3.07 14.00
N LEU A 12 12.59 -3.53 13.32
CA LEU A 12 11.73 -4.62 13.78
C LEU A 12 12.15 -5.93 13.10
N VAL A 13 12.41 -6.97 13.88
CA VAL A 13 12.62 -8.34 13.40
C VAL A 13 11.46 -9.22 13.86
N ALA A 14 10.47 -9.38 12.99
CA ALA A 14 9.25 -10.15 13.21
C ALA A 14 9.33 -11.52 12.52
N ILE A 15 9.99 -12.47 13.17
CA ILE A 15 10.22 -13.82 12.62
C ILE A 15 9.84 -14.81 13.72
N ASP A 16 8.93 -15.74 13.49
CA ASP A 16 8.42 -16.65 14.52
C ASP A 16 9.42 -17.77 14.84
N ASN A 17 10.10 -18.31 13.82
CA ASN A 17 11.18 -19.27 13.98
C ASN A 17 12.37 -18.64 14.75
N GLN A 18 12.62 -19.14 15.96
CA GLN A 18 13.66 -18.61 16.86
C GLN A 18 15.07 -18.70 16.28
N ILE A 19 15.41 -19.77 15.56
CA ILE A 19 16.75 -19.97 14.98
C ILE A 19 17.01 -18.92 13.89
N VAL A 20 16.05 -18.74 12.97
CA VAL A 20 16.15 -17.75 11.91
C VAL A 20 16.18 -16.33 12.50
N ARG A 21 15.26 -16.03 13.44
CA ARG A 21 15.21 -14.73 14.14
C ARG A 21 16.55 -14.41 14.79
N ARG A 22 17.15 -15.37 15.50
CA ARG A 22 18.44 -15.18 16.16
C ARG A 22 19.57 -14.94 15.18
N GLY A 23 19.65 -15.73 14.10
CA GLY A 23 20.65 -15.55 13.06
C GLY A 23 20.59 -14.17 12.40
N VAL A 24 19.37 -13.68 12.10
CA VAL A 24 19.17 -12.32 11.56
C VAL A 24 19.59 -11.24 12.56
N LEU A 25 19.19 -11.36 13.83
CA LEU A 25 19.56 -10.41 14.88
C LEU A 25 21.07 -10.35 15.11
N ASP A 26 21.75 -11.50 15.16
CA ASP A 26 23.20 -11.55 15.36
C ASP A 26 23.95 -10.90 14.18
N ALA A 27 23.47 -11.09 12.94
CA ALA A 27 24.02 -10.43 11.77
C ALA A 27 23.78 -8.92 11.75
N LEU A 28 22.57 -8.46 12.09
CA LEU A 28 22.26 -7.04 12.25
C LEU A 28 23.15 -6.38 13.30
N LYS A 29 23.34 -7.04 14.46
CA LYS A 29 24.22 -6.56 15.52
C LYS A 29 25.68 -6.45 15.03
N HIS A 30 26.17 -7.44 14.30
CA HIS A 30 27.52 -7.40 13.70
C HIS A 30 27.67 -6.28 12.66
N ALA A 31 26.61 -5.99 11.90
CA ALA A 31 26.56 -4.89 10.94
C ALA A 31 26.43 -3.50 11.59
N GLY A 32 26.15 -3.41 12.89
CA GLY A 32 26.09 -2.15 13.64
C GLY A 32 24.68 -1.61 13.90
N PHE A 33 23.63 -2.41 13.69
CA PHE A 33 22.26 -2.04 14.05
C PHE A 33 22.10 -2.08 15.57
N GLY A 34 22.01 -0.90 16.19
CA GLY A 34 21.99 -0.74 17.65
C GLY A 34 20.60 -0.84 18.28
N ARG A 35 19.54 -0.65 17.50
CA ARG A 35 18.15 -0.57 17.99
C ARG A 35 17.26 -1.60 17.28
N CYS A 36 17.35 -2.85 17.71
CA CYS A 36 16.52 -3.94 17.20
C CYS A 36 15.44 -4.33 18.22
N THR A 37 14.18 -4.30 17.78
CA THR A 37 13.04 -4.87 18.49
C THR A 37 12.73 -6.23 17.89
N GLU A 38 12.65 -7.26 18.73
CA GLU A 38 12.30 -8.62 18.30
C GLU A 38 10.81 -8.92 18.54
N ALA A 39 10.20 -9.62 17.59
CA ALA A 39 8.86 -10.16 17.74
C ALA A 39 8.86 -11.64 17.28
N GLY A 40 8.64 -12.54 18.24
CA GLY A 40 8.54 -13.98 17.97
C GLY A 40 7.10 -14.53 17.97
N SER A 41 6.11 -13.67 18.22
CA SER A 41 4.70 -14.04 18.26
C SER A 41 3.83 -12.89 17.76
N GLN A 42 2.59 -13.18 17.36
CA GLN A 42 1.62 -12.18 16.93
C GLN A 42 1.41 -11.08 17.98
N ALA A 43 1.28 -11.45 19.25
CA ALA A 43 1.09 -10.49 20.35
C ALA A 43 2.29 -9.53 20.48
N ALA A 44 3.52 -10.06 20.39
CA ALA A 44 4.72 -9.23 20.45
C ALA A 44 4.86 -8.32 19.22
N PHE A 45 4.49 -8.82 18.04
CA PHE A 45 4.46 -8.01 16.82
C PHE A 45 3.46 -6.85 16.95
N GLN A 46 2.23 -7.15 17.37
CA GLN A 46 1.17 -6.15 17.54
C GLN A 46 1.58 -5.08 18.56
N ASP A 47 2.10 -5.49 19.72
CA ASP A 47 2.61 -4.59 20.75
C ASP A 47 3.72 -3.67 20.23
N ALA A 48 4.65 -4.22 19.43
CA ALA A 48 5.75 -3.46 18.84
C ALA A 48 5.26 -2.40 17.84
N VAL A 49 4.38 -2.76 16.90
CA VAL A 49 3.87 -1.83 15.88
C VAL A 49 2.85 -0.83 16.44
N ASP A 50 2.21 -1.14 17.57
CA ASP A 50 1.32 -0.20 18.26
C ASP A 50 2.11 0.85 19.03
N LYS A 51 3.28 0.50 19.59
CA LYS A 51 4.06 1.41 20.43
C LYS A 51 5.08 2.23 19.65
N SER A 52 5.64 1.72 18.56
CA SER A 52 6.83 2.29 17.91
C SER A 52 6.72 2.34 16.39
N SER A 53 7.26 3.41 15.79
CA SER A 53 7.56 3.46 14.37
C SER A 53 8.91 2.80 14.09
N PHE A 54 9.03 2.15 12.94
CA PHE A 54 10.27 1.50 12.50
C PHE A 54 10.78 2.11 11.20
N ASP A 55 12.10 2.10 11.04
CA ASP A 55 12.82 2.49 9.82
C ASP A 55 13.00 1.28 8.89
N LEU A 56 13.19 0.10 9.49
CA LEU A 56 13.40 -1.19 8.83
C LEU A 56 12.51 -2.25 9.49
N ILE A 57 11.82 -3.05 8.68
CA ILE A 57 11.04 -4.21 9.10
C ILE A 57 11.55 -5.42 8.35
N ILE A 58 11.98 -6.44 9.07
CA ILE A 58 12.30 -7.76 8.54
C ILE A 58 11.26 -8.73 9.07
N THR A 59 10.51 -9.34 8.17
CA THR A 59 9.39 -10.23 8.56
C THR A 59 9.30 -11.45 7.66
N VAL A 60 8.55 -12.46 8.06
CA VAL A 60 8.18 -13.62 7.23
C VAL A 60 6.81 -13.41 6.59
N SER A 61 6.53 -14.08 5.47
CA SER A 61 5.23 -13.99 4.78
C SER A 61 4.08 -14.60 5.59
N GLU A 62 4.37 -15.70 6.28
CA GLU A 62 3.50 -16.38 7.25
C GLU A 62 4.17 -16.28 8.61
N PHE A 63 3.55 -15.55 9.53
CA PHE A 63 4.08 -15.31 10.87
C PHE A 63 3.07 -15.82 11.90
N GLY A 64 3.38 -16.90 12.60
CA GLY A 64 2.52 -17.42 13.67
C GLY A 64 1.09 -17.74 13.22
N GLY A 65 0.90 -18.17 11.97
CA GLY A 65 -0.41 -18.54 11.42
C GLY A 65 -1.20 -17.41 10.75
N PHE A 66 -0.68 -16.18 10.67
CA PHE A 66 -1.30 -15.12 9.88
C PHE A 66 -0.42 -14.61 8.74
N LEU A 67 -1.07 -14.11 7.70
CA LEU A 67 -0.42 -13.56 6.51
C LEU A 67 0.05 -12.12 6.79
N MET A 68 1.33 -11.85 6.52
CA MET A 68 1.90 -10.52 6.68
C MET A 68 1.57 -9.57 5.53
N ALA A 69 1.27 -10.10 4.34
CA ALA A 69 0.99 -9.28 3.16
C ALA A 69 -0.16 -8.26 3.39
N PRO A 70 -1.33 -8.62 3.95
CA PRO A 70 -2.39 -7.66 4.27
C PRO A 70 -1.97 -6.57 5.28
N VAL A 71 -1.10 -6.91 6.24
CA VAL A 71 -0.60 -5.97 7.24
C VAL A 71 0.34 -4.94 6.60
N ILE A 72 1.29 -5.40 5.78
CA ILE A 72 2.19 -4.52 5.04
C ILE A 72 1.40 -3.65 4.05
N SER A 73 0.43 -4.21 3.33
CA SER A 73 -0.43 -3.45 2.43
C SER A 73 -1.21 -2.36 3.17
N THR A 74 -1.82 -2.68 4.32
CA THR A 74 -2.53 -1.71 5.18
C THR A 74 -1.61 -0.57 5.63
N MET A 75 -0.38 -0.90 6.02
CA MET A 75 0.64 0.09 6.36
C MET A 75 0.98 0.96 5.15
N ARG A 76 1.24 0.38 3.96
CA ARG A 76 1.59 1.11 2.73
C ARG A 76 0.47 2.02 2.24
N LEU A 77 -0.77 1.60 2.38
CA LEU A 77 -1.95 2.42 2.11
C LEU A 77 -2.06 3.60 3.08
N GLY A 78 -1.24 3.68 4.13
CA GLY A 78 -1.28 4.75 5.12
C GLY A 78 -2.47 4.61 6.07
N LYS A 79 -3.03 3.40 6.21
CA LYS A 79 -4.13 3.09 7.14
C LYS A 79 -3.64 2.66 8.53
N ALA A 80 -2.32 2.48 8.70
CA ALA A 80 -1.70 2.17 9.98
C ALA A 80 -1.37 3.44 10.79
N ARG A 81 -1.10 3.27 12.09
CA ARG A 81 -0.75 4.35 13.03
C ARG A 81 0.51 5.11 12.60
N HIS A 82 1.55 4.38 12.19
CA HIS A 82 2.86 4.93 11.85
C HIS A 82 3.01 5.16 10.34
N HIS A 83 4.11 5.81 9.95
CA HIS A 83 4.32 6.19 8.56
C HIS A 83 4.44 4.96 7.62
N PRO A 84 4.01 5.09 6.35
CA PRO A 84 3.97 3.98 5.39
C PRO A 84 5.34 3.69 4.74
N PHE A 85 6.43 4.28 5.24
CA PHE A 85 7.74 4.31 4.56
C PHE A 85 8.89 3.51 5.21
N PRO A 86 8.72 2.57 6.16
CA PRO A 86 9.83 1.70 6.52
C PRO A 86 10.32 0.93 5.29
N ILE A 87 11.59 0.56 5.26
CA ILE A 87 12.07 -0.48 4.36
C ILE A 87 11.52 -1.81 4.88
N VAL A 88 10.93 -2.62 3.99
CA VAL A 88 10.38 -3.93 4.34
C VAL A 88 11.11 -5.01 3.56
N ILE A 89 11.76 -5.92 4.28
CA ILE A 89 12.33 -7.14 3.73
C ILE A 89 11.47 -8.31 4.20
N MET A 90 10.85 -9.01 3.24
CA MET A 90 10.01 -10.16 3.54
C MET A 90 10.73 -11.47 3.21
N LEU A 91 10.68 -12.41 4.14
CA LEU A 91 11.21 -13.76 4.01
C LEU A 91 10.08 -14.72 3.65
N LEU A 92 10.25 -15.49 2.59
CA LEU A 92 9.19 -16.29 1.99
C LEU A 92 9.51 -17.78 2.14
N ALA A 93 8.63 -18.54 2.78
CA ALA A 93 8.83 -19.97 3.00
C ALA A 93 8.62 -20.82 1.74
N GLN A 94 7.69 -20.40 0.89
CA GLN A 94 7.28 -21.13 -0.31
C GLN A 94 7.55 -20.31 -1.56
N GLY A 95 8.11 -20.96 -2.59
CA GLY A 95 8.44 -20.34 -3.87
C GLY A 95 7.37 -20.46 -4.95
N ASP A 96 6.14 -20.85 -4.61
CA ASP A 96 5.05 -20.94 -5.60
C ASP A 96 4.79 -19.57 -6.24
N SER A 97 4.70 -19.52 -7.57
CA SER A 97 4.56 -18.28 -8.34
C SER A 97 3.35 -17.43 -7.94
N ASP A 98 2.22 -18.05 -7.62
CA ASP A 98 1.00 -17.30 -7.26
C ASP A 98 1.12 -16.72 -5.85
N TYR A 99 1.71 -17.48 -4.93
CA TYR A 99 1.99 -17.02 -3.57
C TYR A 99 3.03 -15.90 -3.54
N VAL A 100 4.13 -16.08 -4.29
CA VAL A 100 5.18 -15.07 -4.49
C VAL A 100 4.56 -13.77 -5.02
N ARG A 101 3.64 -13.85 -6.00
CA ARG A 101 2.98 -12.68 -6.57
C ARG A 101 2.15 -11.92 -5.54
N ASN A 102 1.34 -12.61 -4.75
CA ASN A 102 0.55 -11.99 -3.68
C ASN A 102 1.43 -11.29 -2.64
N VAL A 103 2.60 -11.84 -2.35
CA VAL A 103 3.57 -11.25 -1.43
C VAL A 103 4.35 -10.08 -2.06
N ILE A 104 4.64 -10.13 -3.36
CA ILE A 104 5.20 -8.99 -4.11
C ILE A 104 4.23 -7.81 -4.09
N ASP A 105 2.95 -8.09 -4.32
CA ASP A 105 1.90 -7.07 -4.44
C ASP A 105 1.47 -6.50 -3.07
N CYS A 106 2.15 -6.85 -1.97
CA CYS A 106 1.91 -6.23 -0.67
C CYS A 106 2.69 -4.93 -0.44
N GLY A 107 3.64 -4.60 -1.34
CA GLY A 107 4.47 -3.41 -1.24
C GLY A 107 5.71 -3.57 -0.34
N SER A 108 6.18 -4.80 -0.12
CA SER A 108 7.52 -5.05 0.42
C SER A 108 8.59 -4.39 -0.47
N ASP A 109 9.73 -3.96 0.08
CA ASP A 109 10.84 -3.45 -0.74
C ASP A 109 11.60 -4.60 -1.41
N TYR A 110 11.86 -5.66 -0.64
CA TYR A 110 12.57 -6.85 -1.10
C TYR A 110 11.95 -8.14 -0.56
N ILE A 111 12.09 -9.24 -1.33
CA ILE A 111 11.66 -10.59 -0.92
C ILE A 111 12.83 -11.55 -1.05
N LEU A 112 13.04 -12.39 -0.02
CA LEU A 112 14.05 -13.44 0.02
C LEU A 112 13.39 -14.78 0.26
N LEU A 113 13.71 -15.77 -0.57
CA LEU A 113 13.26 -17.15 -0.35
C LEU A 113 14.05 -17.80 0.79
N MET A 114 13.34 -18.51 1.66
CA MET A 114 13.93 -19.34 2.71
C MET A 114 14.32 -20.72 2.17
N PRO A 115 15.36 -21.37 2.74
CA PRO A 115 16.19 -20.93 3.85
C PRO A 115 17.12 -19.77 3.46
N VAL A 116 17.20 -18.75 4.31
CA VAL A 116 18.02 -17.56 4.07
C VAL A 116 19.15 -17.48 5.09
N ALA A 117 20.39 -17.42 4.62
CA ALA A 117 21.51 -17.09 5.48
C ALA A 117 21.43 -15.61 5.89
N PRO A 118 21.97 -15.20 7.05
CA PRO A 118 21.90 -13.81 7.47
C PRO A 118 22.63 -12.82 6.54
N GLY A 119 23.71 -13.25 5.88
CA GLY A 119 24.49 -12.42 4.94
C GLY A 119 23.66 -11.85 3.78
N PRO A 120 22.90 -12.67 3.04
CA PRO A 120 21.94 -12.20 2.03
C PRO A 120 20.96 -11.14 2.53
N VAL A 121 20.47 -11.23 3.77
CA VAL A 121 19.57 -10.22 4.34
C VAL A 121 20.29 -8.87 4.44
N LEU A 122 21.52 -8.85 4.97
CA LEU A 122 22.33 -7.63 5.05
C LEU A 122 22.61 -7.03 3.68
N ALA A 123 22.97 -7.86 2.69
CA ALA A 123 23.23 -7.40 1.33
C ALA A 123 22.00 -6.69 0.72
N ARG A 124 20.79 -7.20 0.98
CA ARG A 124 19.55 -6.53 0.53
C ARG A 124 19.26 -5.25 1.28
N ILE A 125 19.57 -5.16 2.57
CA ILE A 125 19.48 -3.91 3.32
C ILE A 125 20.39 -2.86 2.69
N GLU A 126 21.64 -3.20 2.39
CA GLU A 126 22.58 -2.28 1.76
C GLU A 126 22.09 -1.81 0.37
N GLU A 127 21.62 -2.74 -0.46
CA GLU A 127 21.09 -2.45 -1.79
C GLU A 127 19.90 -1.48 -1.73
N VAL A 128 18.87 -1.78 -0.92
CA VAL A 128 17.69 -0.90 -0.81
C VAL A 128 17.98 0.40 -0.06
N THR A 129 19.03 0.44 0.77
CA THR A 129 19.46 1.69 1.41
C THR A 129 20.01 2.67 0.38
N VAL A 130 20.70 2.20 -0.66
CA VAL A 130 21.32 3.06 -1.68
C VAL A 130 20.42 3.24 -2.90
N GLN A 131 19.69 2.21 -3.31
CA GLN A 131 18.89 2.16 -4.52
C GLN A 131 17.44 1.81 -4.21
N ARG A 132 16.84 2.55 -3.27
CA ARG A 132 15.41 2.42 -2.99
C ARG A 132 14.64 2.84 -4.23
N LYS A 133 13.78 1.97 -4.74
CA LYS A 133 12.94 2.29 -5.90
C LYS A 133 11.89 3.32 -5.52
N PRO A 134 11.49 4.20 -6.45
CA PRO A 134 10.33 5.06 -6.23
C PRO A 134 9.06 4.23 -6.09
N PHE A 135 8.06 4.79 -5.45
CA PHE A 135 6.78 4.13 -5.27
C PHE A 135 5.80 4.51 -6.38
N VAL A 136 4.89 3.58 -6.67
CA VAL A 136 3.69 3.81 -7.46
C VAL A 136 2.46 3.61 -6.60
N THR A 137 1.39 4.32 -6.94
CA THR A 137 0.10 4.24 -6.26
C THR A 137 -0.97 3.86 -7.28
N THR A 138 -1.65 2.74 -7.06
CA THR A 138 -2.89 2.36 -7.74
C THR A 138 -4.07 2.53 -6.78
N PHE A 139 -5.25 2.05 -7.18
CA PHE A 139 -6.41 1.96 -6.30
C PHE A 139 -6.16 1.08 -5.06
N ASP A 140 -5.43 -0.03 -5.23
CA ASP A 140 -5.26 -1.11 -4.26
C ASP A 140 -3.80 -1.40 -3.87
N TYR A 141 -2.82 -0.77 -4.51
CA TYR A 141 -1.40 -0.95 -4.28
C TYR A 141 -0.68 0.37 -4.01
N VAL A 142 0.18 0.36 -3.00
CA VAL A 142 1.20 1.38 -2.77
C VAL A 142 2.51 0.67 -2.46
N GLY A 143 3.55 0.95 -3.22
CA GLY A 143 4.83 0.31 -3.00
C GLY A 143 5.81 0.53 -4.14
N PRO A 144 7.00 -0.10 -4.06
CA PRO A 144 8.05 0.03 -5.06
C PRO A 144 7.54 -0.28 -6.46
N ASP A 145 8.02 0.47 -7.47
CA ASP A 145 7.75 0.11 -8.85
C ASP A 145 8.43 -1.22 -9.21
N ARG A 146 7.61 -2.19 -9.63
CA ARG A 146 8.04 -3.54 -10.03
C ARG A 146 8.10 -3.70 -11.54
N ARG A 147 7.63 -2.72 -12.31
CA ARG A 147 7.62 -2.76 -13.78
C ARG A 147 9.06 -2.68 -14.27
N LYS A 148 9.45 -3.65 -15.10
CA LYS A 148 10.74 -3.63 -15.80
C LYS A 148 10.67 -2.81 -17.09
N ASP A 149 9.52 -2.84 -17.76
CA ASP A 149 9.26 -2.15 -19.02
C ASP A 149 7.91 -1.45 -19.02
N ILE A 150 7.83 -0.31 -19.70
CA ILE A 150 6.58 0.39 -20.02
C ILE A 150 5.91 -0.39 -21.15
N ARG A 151 4.74 -0.98 -20.90
CA ARG A 151 3.96 -1.61 -21.97
C ARG A 151 3.36 -0.51 -22.86
N PRO A 152 3.52 -0.57 -24.19
CA PRO A 152 2.90 0.38 -25.10
C PRO A 152 1.38 0.46 -24.84
N GLY A 153 0.85 1.67 -24.68
CA GLY A 153 -0.59 1.89 -24.45
C GLY A 153 -1.09 1.76 -23.00
N THR A 154 -0.21 1.60 -22.01
CA THR A 154 -0.61 1.68 -20.59
C THR A 154 -0.34 3.07 -20.00
N GLU A 155 -1.28 3.57 -19.18
CA GLU A 155 -1.12 4.80 -18.41
C GLU A 155 0.15 4.69 -17.55
N GLN A 156 1.07 5.63 -17.72
CA GLN A 156 2.22 5.76 -16.83
C GLN A 156 1.70 6.21 -15.48
N LEU A 157 1.77 5.32 -14.49
CA LEU A 157 1.46 5.71 -13.12
C LEU A 157 2.54 6.67 -12.65
N PRO A 158 2.17 7.83 -12.08
CA PRO A 158 3.15 8.75 -11.55
C PRO A 158 3.95 8.04 -10.44
N GLN A 159 5.25 7.94 -10.66
CA GLN A 159 6.19 7.54 -9.63
C GLN A 159 6.39 8.72 -8.66
N PHE A 160 6.62 8.41 -7.39
CA PHE A 160 7.04 9.41 -6.42
C PHE A 160 8.17 8.86 -5.55
N GLU A 161 9.14 9.73 -5.30
CA GLU A 161 10.22 9.46 -4.36
C GLU A 161 9.66 9.33 -2.95
N VAL A 162 10.15 8.31 -2.24
CA VAL A 162 9.75 8.04 -0.85
C VAL A 162 10.93 8.27 0.09
N PRO A 163 10.67 8.73 1.32
CA PRO A 163 11.72 8.87 2.32
C PRO A 163 12.43 7.54 2.50
N ASN A 164 13.74 7.57 2.73
CA ASN A 164 14.52 6.38 3.06
C ASN A 164 15.06 6.51 4.49
N PRO A 165 14.29 6.09 5.52
CA PRO A 165 14.69 6.29 6.90
C PRO A 165 16.03 5.63 7.24
N VAL A 166 16.30 4.43 6.70
CA VAL A 166 17.58 3.73 6.90
C VAL A 166 18.74 4.55 6.34
N LEU A 167 18.62 5.09 5.13
CA LEU A 167 19.67 5.93 4.53
C LEU A 167 19.89 7.22 5.34
N LEU A 168 18.81 7.92 5.69
CA LEU A 168 18.87 9.18 6.42
C LEU A 168 19.50 8.99 7.81
N ARG A 169 19.08 7.94 8.54
CA ARG A 169 19.69 7.52 9.81
C ARG A 169 21.16 7.16 9.65
N SER A 170 21.51 6.40 8.60
CA SER A 170 22.91 5.99 8.33
C SER A 170 23.86 7.15 8.05
N ARG A 171 23.30 8.29 7.63
CA ARG A 171 24.01 9.55 7.36
C ARG A 171 23.95 10.52 8.54
N ASN A 172 23.39 10.11 9.68
CA ASN A 172 23.19 10.96 10.85
C ASN A 172 22.36 12.22 10.54
N VAL A 173 21.39 12.10 9.64
CA VAL A 173 20.42 13.18 9.39
C VAL A 173 19.60 13.41 10.66
N PRO A 174 19.41 14.67 11.10
CA PRO A 174 18.61 14.96 12.30
C PRO A 174 17.19 14.41 12.21
N ASP A 175 16.66 13.88 13.32
CA ASP A 175 15.32 13.31 13.40
C ASP A 175 14.24 14.24 12.86
N LYS A 176 14.33 15.54 13.14
CA LYS A 176 13.39 16.54 12.64
C LYS A 176 13.32 16.54 11.11
N ALA A 177 14.47 16.51 10.43
CA ALA A 177 14.50 16.51 8.96
C ALA A 177 13.91 15.21 8.39
N LEU A 178 14.17 14.05 9.02
CA LEU A 178 13.51 12.79 8.67
C LEU A 178 11.98 12.88 8.82
N GLN A 179 11.49 13.45 9.92
CA GLN A 179 10.05 13.61 10.15
C GLN A 179 9.41 14.59 9.16
N ASP A 180 10.09 15.68 8.81
CA ASP A 180 9.63 16.65 7.82
C ASP A 180 9.51 15.99 6.43
N GLU A 181 10.51 15.19 6.03
CA GLU A 181 10.49 14.42 4.76
C GLU A 181 9.36 13.39 4.74
N ILE A 182 9.15 12.66 5.84
CA ILE A 182 8.03 11.73 6.01
C ILE A 182 6.69 12.46 5.92
N ALA A 183 6.55 13.63 6.55
CA ALA A 183 5.30 14.39 6.54
C ALA A 183 4.94 14.85 5.12
N LEU A 184 5.91 15.38 4.37
CA LEU A 184 5.70 15.78 2.97
C LEU A 184 5.32 14.59 2.08
N ALA A 185 6.01 13.46 2.24
CA ALA A 185 5.70 12.25 1.48
C ALA A 185 4.32 11.67 1.84
N LYS A 186 3.86 11.78 3.08
CA LYS A 186 2.50 11.40 3.49
C LYS A 186 1.44 12.27 2.80
N ILE A 187 1.66 13.58 2.70
CA ILE A 187 0.75 14.48 1.97
C ILE A 187 0.70 14.10 0.49
N ARG A 188 1.87 13.83 -0.12
CA ARG A 188 1.95 13.39 -1.51
C ARG A 188 1.21 12.09 -1.75
N LEU A 189 1.45 11.08 -0.90
CA LEU A 189 0.76 9.79 -0.95
C LEU A 189 -0.75 9.97 -0.82
N HIS A 190 -1.21 10.76 0.14
CA HIS A 190 -2.62 11.04 0.36
C HIS A 190 -3.30 11.60 -0.91
N ASN A 191 -2.70 12.61 -1.53
CA ASN A 191 -3.21 13.20 -2.77
C ASN A 191 -3.22 12.20 -3.93
N LEU A 192 -2.15 11.41 -4.09
CA LEU A 192 -2.09 10.35 -5.10
C LEU A 192 -3.18 9.30 -4.87
N ARG A 193 -3.44 8.90 -3.62
CA ARG A 193 -4.52 7.96 -3.30
C ARG A 193 -5.87 8.55 -3.70
N LEU A 194 -6.20 9.76 -3.28
CA LEU A 194 -7.44 10.44 -3.67
C LEU A 194 -7.61 10.49 -5.20
N GLU A 195 -6.56 10.85 -5.93
CA GLU A 195 -6.57 10.82 -7.39
C GLU A 195 -6.90 9.43 -7.95
N ARG A 196 -6.29 8.37 -7.40
CA ARG A 196 -6.59 7.00 -7.84
C ARG A 196 -8.03 6.57 -7.53
N TYR A 197 -8.64 7.02 -6.43
CA TYR A 197 -10.08 6.79 -6.18
C TYR A 197 -10.96 7.51 -7.21
N ALA A 198 -10.61 8.75 -7.59
CA ALA A 198 -11.34 9.49 -8.62
C ALA A 198 -11.25 8.81 -10.00
N VAL A 199 -10.04 8.38 -10.39
CA VAL A 199 -9.82 7.63 -11.63
C VAL A 199 -10.60 6.32 -11.64
N GLN A 200 -10.52 5.55 -10.54
CA GLN A 200 -11.21 4.26 -10.41
C GLN A 200 -12.73 4.42 -10.48
N SER A 201 -13.29 5.42 -9.80
CA SER A 201 -14.74 5.69 -9.79
C SER A 201 -15.24 6.02 -11.20
N ARG A 202 -14.53 6.89 -11.93
CA ARG A 202 -14.89 7.22 -13.33
C ARG A 202 -14.73 6.03 -14.27
N TRP A 203 -13.66 5.23 -14.11
CA TRP A 203 -13.46 4.03 -14.91
C TRP A 203 -14.58 3.00 -14.70
N LEU A 204 -15.04 2.79 -13.46
CA LEU A 204 -16.15 1.89 -13.16
C LEU A 204 -17.42 2.34 -13.88
N GLY A 205 -17.79 3.62 -13.75
CA GLY A 205 -18.96 4.19 -14.42
C GLY A 205 -18.90 4.03 -15.94
N ASN A 206 -17.80 4.46 -16.58
CA ASN A 206 -17.64 4.36 -18.03
C ASN A 206 -17.70 2.91 -18.54
N THR A 207 -17.08 1.99 -17.81
CA THR A 207 -17.05 0.57 -18.21
C THR A 207 -18.44 -0.06 -18.07
N LEU A 208 -19.15 0.22 -16.98
CA LEU A 208 -20.54 -0.22 -16.81
C LEU A 208 -21.43 0.38 -17.91
N GLN A 209 -21.34 1.68 -18.18
CA GLN A 209 -22.12 2.31 -19.26
C GLN A 209 -21.89 1.62 -20.61
N MET A 210 -20.64 1.27 -20.94
CA MET A 210 -20.32 0.54 -22.16
C MET A 210 -20.92 -0.87 -22.19
N MET A 211 -20.79 -1.63 -21.10
CA MET A 211 -21.33 -2.99 -20.99
C MET A 211 -22.86 -3.00 -21.20
N PHE A 212 -23.56 -2.09 -20.53
CA PHE A 212 -25.02 -2.01 -20.59
C PHE A 212 -25.54 -1.48 -21.93
N ARG A 213 -24.89 -0.48 -22.54
CA ARG A 213 -25.31 0.06 -23.85
C ARG A 213 -25.19 -0.96 -24.98
N ARG A 214 -24.22 -1.86 -24.92
CA ARG A 214 -23.99 -2.89 -25.95
C ARG A 214 -24.87 -4.13 -25.77
N GLY A 215 -25.58 -4.25 -24.65
CA GLY A 215 -26.25 -5.49 -24.27
C GLY A 215 -25.30 -6.64 -23.92
N GLU A 216 -24.00 -6.37 -23.80
CA GLU A 216 -22.92 -7.32 -23.51
C GLU A 216 -22.65 -7.38 -21.99
N VAL A 217 -23.71 -7.55 -21.19
CA VAL A 217 -23.57 -7.61 -19.73
C VAL A 217 -23.02 -8.98 -19.36
N ASP A 218 -21.70 -9.04 -19.15
CA ASP A 218 -21.03 -10.20 -18.59
C ASP A 218 -21.29 -10.28 -17.08
N ILE A 219 -22.32 -11.04 -16.71
CA ILE A 219 -22.78 -11.21 -15.32
C ILE A 219 -21.67 -11.73 -14.42
N SER A 220 -20.73 -12.52 -14.96
CA SER A 220 -19.60 -13.05 -14.19
C SER A 220 -18.67 -11.95 -13.65
N LYS A 221 -18.66 -10.77 -14.29
CA LYS A 221 -17.85 -9.62 -13.87
C LYS A 221 -18.53 -8.76 -12.80
N ILE A 222 -19.85 -8.82 -12.66
CA ILE A 222 -20.61 -7.97 -11.73
C ILE A 222 -20.08 -8.02 -10.29
N PRO A 223 -19.75 -9.19 -9.71
CA PRO A 223 -19.16 -9.26 -8.38
C PRO A 223 -17.85 -8.46 -8.24
N ALA A 224 -17.02 -8.40 -9.29
CA ALA A 224 -15.78 -7.63 -9.27
C ALA A 224 -16.04 -6.12 -9.29
N PHE A 225 -17.02 -5.65 -10.08
CA PHE A 225 -17.45 -4.24 -10.06
C PHE A 225 -18.04 -3.88 -8.69
N TRP A 226 -18.91 -4.72 -8.15
CA TRP A 226 -19.50 -4.55 -6.82
C TRP A 226 -18.41 -4.42 -5.76
N ASN A 227 -17.48 -5.37 -5.67
CA ASN A 227 -16.38 -5.34 -4.70
C ASN A 227 -15.59 -4.02 -4.75
N ARG A 228 -15.28 -3.53 -5.96
CA ARG A 228 -14.57 -2.26 -6.13
C ARG A 228 -15.39 -1.05 -5.67
N MET A 229 -16.69 -1.02 -5.97
CA MET A 229 -17.59 0.05 -5.51
C MET A 229 -17.72 0.05 -3.98
N LYS A 230 -17.93 -1.12 -3.36
CA LYS A 230 -17.97 -1.24 -1.89
C LYS A 230 -16.64 -0.83 -1.26
N GLN A 231 -15.51 -1.15 -1.89
CA GLN A 231 -14.20 -0.70 -1.41
C GLN A 231 -14.05 0.82 -1.49
N ILE A 232 -14.56 1.49 -2.53
CA ILE A 232 -14.62 2.96 -2.60
C ILE A 232 -15.44 3.51 -1.44
N CYS A 233 -16.67 3.01 -1.25
CA CYS A 233 -17.58 3.46 -0.19
C CYS A 233 -17.00 3.30 1.21
N ARG A 234 -16.24 2.21 1.46
CA ARG A 234 -15.60 1.96 2.75
C ARG A 234 -14.35 2.80 2.98
N ASP A 235 -13.47 2.87 1.99
CA ASP A 235 -12.12 3.38 2.19
C ASP A 235 -12.01 4.89 1.98
N LEU A 236 -12.82 5.47 1.08
CA LEU A 236 -12.74 6.88 0.73
C LEU A 236 -13.11 7.81 1.91
N PRO A 237 -14.14 7.55 2.74
CA PRO A 237 -14.42 8.40 3.90
C PRO A 237 -13.23 8.55 4.85
N ALA A 238 -12.47 7.46 5.07
CA ALA A 238 -11.29 7.49 5.94
C ALA A 238 -10.12 8.30 5.34
N LEU A 239 -10.17 8.59 4.03
CA LEU A 239 -9.21 9.45 3.34
C LEU A 239 -9.64 10.92 3.28
N LEU A 240 -10.86 11.27 3.68
CA LEU A 240 -11.36 12.63 3.58
C LEU A 240 -11.30 13.33 4.94
N ARG A 241 -11.19 14.66 4.92
CA ARG A 241 -11.22 15.49 6.13
C ARG A 241 -12.67 15.60 6.63
N PHE A 242 -12.83 15.75 7.95
CA PHE A 242 -14.13 15.75 8.64
C PHE A 242 -15.15 16.77 8.10
N ASP A 243 -14.67 17.91 7.61
CA ASP A 243 -15.47 19.03 7.12
C ASP A 243 -16.13 18.80 5.76
N MET A 244 -15.72 17.76 5.03
CA MET A 244 -16.22 17.49 3.67
C MET A 244 -16.99 16.17 3.55
N ASN A 245 -17.40 15.61 4.69
CA ASN A 245 -18.05 14.31 4.75
C ASN A 245 -19.49 14.34 4.25
N ASP A 246 -20.26 15.42 4.41
CA ASP A 246 -21.71 15.33 4.22
C ASP A 246 -22.12 15.18 2.74
N GLU A 247 -21.54 15.98 1.83
CA GLU A 247 -21.86 15.90 0.40
C GLU A 247 -21.41 14.56 -0.18
N ILE A 248 -20.18 14.15 0.10
CA ILE A 248 -19.62 12.90 -0.42
C ILE A 248 -20.28 11.68 0.23
N ALA A 249 -20.65 11.73 1.52
CA ALA A 249 -21.33 10.64 2.20
C ALA A 249 -22.68 10.34 1.56
N ALA A 250 -23.44 11.38 1.18
CA ALA A 250 -24.70 11.19 0.45
C ALA A 250 -24.48 10.49 -0.89
N VAL A 251 -23.45 10.91 -1.64
CA VAL A 251 -23.10 10.27 -2.93
C VAL A 251 -22.63 8.83 -2.73
N LEU A 252 -21.82 8.56 -1.71
CA LEU A 252 -21.34 7.22 -1.40
C LEU A 252 -22.46 6.31 -0.93
N GLY A 253 -23.43 6.81 -0.14
CA GLY A 253 -24.61 6.05 0.25
C GLY A 253 -25.48 5.66 -0.96
N GLN A 254 -25.61 6.57 -1.93
CA GLN A 254 -26.29 6.27 -3.20
C GLN A 254 -25.51 5.23 -4.02
N LEU A 255 -24.19 5.38 -4.15
CA LEU A 255 -23.32 4.43 -4.85
C LEU A 255 -23.43 3.03 -4.22
N ASP A 256 -23.40 2.96 -2.89
CA ASP A 256 -23.47 1.73 -2.12
C ASP A 256 -24.79 0.99 -2.37
N SER A 257 -25.90 1.71 -2.28
CA SER A 257 -27.26 1.18 -2.52
C SER A 257 -27.41 0.69 -3.97
N CYS A 258 -26.90 1.45 -4.94
CA CYS A 258 -26.96 1.07 -6.35
C CYS A 258 -26.07 -0.13 -6.67
N ALA A 259 -24.90 -0.24 -6.03
CA ALA A 259 -24.02 -1.38 -6.18
C ALA A 259 -24.70 -2.66 -5.66
N ASP A 260 -25.32 -2.61 -4.49
CA ASP A 260 -26.02 -3.77 -3.92
C ASP A 260 -27.22 -4.19 -4.79
N ALA A 261 -27.93 -3.23 -5.39
CA ALA A 261 -28.98 -3.52 -6.36
C ALA A 261 -28.43 -4.18 -7.65
N LEU A 262 -27.32 -3.68 -8.19
CA LEU A 262 -26.67 -4.27 -9.36
C LEU A 262 -26.29 -5.74 -9.13
N LEU A 263 -25.75 -6.07 -7.96
CA LEU A 263 -25.37 -7.44 -7.61
C LEU A 263 -26.60 -8.33 -7.44
N ARG A 264 -27.62 -7.87 -6.71
CA ARG A 264 -28.85 -8.63 -6.43
C ARG A 264 -29.61 -8.97 -7.71
N ASP A 265 -29.73 -8.00 -8.61
CA ASP A 265 -30.57 -8.12 -9.81
C ASP A 265 -29.80 -8.77 -10.98
N GLY A 266 -28.57 -9.24 -10.76
CA GLY A 266 -27.77 -9.98 -11.74
C GLY A 266 -27.44 -9.16 -12.99
N GLY A 267 -27.41 -7.84 -12.88
CA GLY A 267 -27.26 -6.94 -14.02
C GLY A 267 -28.55 -6.67 -14.81
N ASN A 268 -29.70 -7.17 -14.39
CA ASN A 268 -30.99 -6.77 -14.96
C ASN A 268 -31.52 -5.51 -14.27
N ILE A 269 -30.81 -4.40 -14.43
CA ILE A 269 -31.15 -3.12 -13.83
C ILE A 269 -31.93 -2.24 -14.81
N ASP A 270 -32.90 -1.48 -14.30
CA ASP A 270 -33.65 -0.53 -15.12
C ASP A 270 -32.81 0.71 -15.51
N SER A 271 -33.32 1.50 -16.45
CA SER A 271 -32.61 2.68 -16.95
C SER A 271 -32.37 3.74 -15.88
N LYS A 272 -33.21 3.81 -14.86
CA LYS A 272 -33.10 4.79 -13.77
C LYS A 272 -31.99 4.38 -12.82
N LEU A 273 -31.97 3.14 -12.35
CA LEU A 273 -30.94 2.59 -11.47
C LEU A 273 -29.56 2.63 -12.14
N LEU A 274 -29.49 2.32 -13.44
CA LEU A 274 -28.25 2.49 -14.21
C LEU A 274 -27.81 3.96 -14.24
N SER A 275 -28.73 4.89 -14.54
CA SER A 275 -28.42 6.32 -14.55
C SER A 275 -27.93 6.82 -13.18
N ASP A 276 -28.57 6.38 -12.09
CA ASP A 276 -28.21 6.74 -10.72
C ASP A 276 -26.81 6.20 -10.37
N LEU A 277 -26.53 4.94 -10.69
CA LEU A 277 -25.22 4.32 -10.46
C LEU A 277 -24.09 5.06 -11.21
N LEU A 278 -24.31 5.35 -12.50
CA LEU A 278 -23.36 6.08 -13.34
C LEU A 278 -23.16 7.51 -12.84
N GLY A 279 -24.26 8.18 -12.44
CA GLY A 279 -24.24 9.51 -11.83
C GLY A 279 -23.44 9.53 -10.53
N SER A 280 -23.64 8.56 -9.64
CA SER A 280 -22.87 8.42 -8.40
C SER A 280 -21.38 8.22 -8.69
N CYS A 281 -21.02 7.36 -9.64
CA CYS A 281 -19.62 7.14 -10.03
C CYS A 281 -18.94 8.43 -10.52
N SER A 282 -19.64 9.22 -11.36
CA SER A 282 -19.12 10.52 -11.82
C SER A 282 -18.99 11.50 -10.69
N ARG A 283 -20.03 11.64 -9.85
CA ARG A 283 -20.04 12.57 -8.71
C ARG A 283 -18.92 12.28 -7.72
N VAL A 284 -18.69 11.02 -7.35
CA VAL A 284 -17.52 10.65 -6.52
C VAL A 284 -16.23 11.12 -7.18
N ALA A 285 -16.07 10.84 -8.47
CA ALA A 285 -14.85 11.21 -9.20
C ALA A 285 -14.63 12.72 -9.32
N ASP A 286 -15.70 13.48 -9.52
CA ASP A 286 -15.66 14.95 -9.65
C ASP A 286 -15.44 15.60 -8.28
N THR A 287 -16.18 15.19 -7.25
CA THR A 287 -16.00 15.67 -5.87
C THR A 287 -14.58 15.45 -5.42
N VAL A 288 -14.03 14.23 -5.52
CA VAL A 288 -12.65 13.93 -5.09
C VAL A 288 -11.63 14.73 -5.89
N ARG A 289 -11.81 14.89 -7.21
CA ARG A 289 -10.90 15.68 -8.04
C ARG A 289 -10.86 17.15 -7.62
N ASN A 290 -12.00 17.73 -7.24
CA ASN A 290 -12.08 19.12 -6.77
C ASN A 290 -11.34 19.34 -5.45
N LEU A 291 -11.03 18.28 -4.69
CA LEU A 291 -10.26 18.36 -3.44
C LEU A 291 -8.75 18.35 -3.68
N LEU A 292 -8.32 17.88 -4.85
CA LEU A 292 -6.90 17.83 -5.17
C LEU A 292 -6.42 19.25 -5.46
N PRO A 293 -5.21 19.62 -4.99
CA PRO A 293 -4.62 20.90 -5.37
C PRO A 293 -4.55 20.99 -6.90
N SER A 294 -4.92 22.15 -7.45
CA SER A 294 -4.88 22.40 -8.89
C SER A 294 -3.48 22.07 -9.41
N THR A 295 -3.37 21.03 -10.24
CA THR A 295 -2.12 20.68 -10.90
C THR A 295 -1.85 21.67 -12.03
N THR A 296 -1.52 22.91 -11.70
CA THR A 296 -0.76 23.76 -12.61
C THR A 296 0.71 23.40 -12.44
N PRO A 297 1.37 22.83 -13.47
CA PRO A 297 2.82 22.75 -13.44
C PRO A 297 3.38 24.17 -13.54
N SER A 298 4.07 24.61 -12.49
CA SER A 298 5.01 25.73 -12.55
C SER A 298 6.39 25.21 -12.94
#